data_AF-K0TPE7-F1
#
_entry.id   AF-K0TPE7-F1
#
_cell.length_a   1.000
_cell.length_b   1.000
_cell.length_c   1.000
_cell.angle_alpha   90.00
_cell.angle_beta   90.00
_cell.angle_gamma   90.00
#
_symmetry.space_group_name_H-M   'P 1'
#
loop_
_entity.id
_entity.type
_entity.pdbx_description
1 polymer ?
#
loop_
_entity_poly.entity_id
_entity_poly.type
_entity_poly.pdbx_seq_one_letter_code
_entity_poly.pdbx_strand_id
1 'polypeptide(L)'
;MPTRPAPSWSVPPPRSAEWTLDEIKAGNVLATHSLNGILSEGGRGCAVTFGRIGDDPSLVDVVTAHESCSRIHARIAFDSSGSPWLRDLGSGNGTFVNEKRLPPEACGKEMEGNAANQKGGRGV
;
A
#
# COMPACT_ATOMS: atom_id res chain seq x y z
N MET A 1 2.26 18.90 -3.59
CA MET A 1 1.95 18.40 -2.23
C MET A 1 2.82 17.17 -2.00
N PRO A 2 3.54 17.05 -0.87
CA PRO A 2 4.69 16.17 -0.81
C PRO A 2 4.21 14.72 -0.88
N THR A 3 4.80 13.97 -1.79
CA THR A 3 4.77 12.50 -1.77
C THR A 3 5.16 12.09 -0.35
N ARG A 4 4.27 11.45 0.41
CA ARG A 4 4.65 11.00 1.76
C ARG A 4 5.84 10.07 1.58
N PRO A 5 7.03 10.40 2.13
CA PRO A 5 8.24 9.66 1.84
C PRO A 5 8.04 8.20 2.23
N ALA A 6 8.65 7.32 1.45
CA ALA A 6 8.71 5.92 1.80
C ALA A 6 9.30 5.80 3.22
N PRO A 7 8.83 4.86 4.04
CA PRO A 7 9.41 4.65 5.36
C PRO A 7 10.92 4.37 5.26
N SER A 8 11.72 4.83 6.22
CA SER A 8 13.17 4.56 6.22
C SER A 8 13.52 3.08 6.33
N TRP A 9 12.64 2.29 6.96
CA TRP A 9 12.77 0.83 7.05
C TRP A 9 12.33 0.10 5.77
N SER A 10 11.68 0.80 4.84
CA SER A 10 11.18 0.16 3.63
C SER A 10 12.32 -0.15 2.68
N VAL A 11 12.33 -1.38 2.17
CA VAL A 11 13.26 -1.83 1.14
C VAL A 11 12.46 -2.41 -0.02
N PRO A 12 12.99 -2.46 -1.25
CA PRO A 12 12.33 -3.21 -2.30
C PRO A 12 12.25 -4.70 -1.92
N PRO A 13 11.15 -5.39 -2.25
CA PRO A 13 11.05 -6.82 -2.03
C PRO A 13 12.14 -7.55 -2.82
N PRO A 14 12.61 -8.71 -2.33
CA PRO A 14 13.57 -9.51 -3.07
C PRO A 14 12.95 -9.93 -4.41
N ARG A 15 13.73 -9.90 -5.49
CA ARG A 15 13.26 -10.26 -6.85
C ARG A 15 12.69 -11.68 -6.95
N SER A 16 13.05 -12.55 -6.01
CA SER A 16 12.54 -13.92 -5.90
C SER A 16 11.13 -14.01 -5.30
N ALA A 17 10.61 -12.96 -4.69
CA ALA A 17 9.24 -12.93 -4.16
C ALA A 17 8.34 -12.28 -5.19
N GLU A 18 7.57 -13.07 -5.94
CA GLU A 18 6.64 -12.58 -6.96
C GLU A 18 5.33 -12.11 -6.31
N TRP A 19 5.29 -10.85 -5.90
CA TRP A 19 4.07 -10.28 -5.35
C TRP A 19 3.18 -9.72 -6.44
N THR A 20 1.93 -10.20 -6.48
CA THR A 20 0.86 -9.65 -7.30
C THR A 20 -0.23 -9.05 -6.42
N LEU A 21 -0.91 -8.05 -6.96
CA LEU A 21 -2.09 -7.46 -6.35
C LEU A 21 -3.25 -7.57 -7.33
N ASP A 22 -4.30 -8.27 -6.90
CA ASP A 22 -5.54 -8.38 -7.66
C ASP A 22 -6.55 -7.32 -7.19
N GLU A 23 -6.99 -6.48 -8.13
CA GLU A 23 -8.15 -5.62 -7.95
C GLU A 23 -9.42 -6.45 -8.17
N ILE A 24 -10.22 -6.67 -7.11
CA ILE A 24 -11.42 -7.51 -7.17
C ILE A 24 -12.67 -6.69 -6.87
N LYS A 25 -13.72 -6.84 -7.69
CA LYS A 25 -15.04 -6.25 -7.45
C LYS A 25 -16.15 -7.26 -7.69
N ALA A 26 -17.04 -7.41 -6.71
CA ALA A 26 -18.18 -8.34 -6.77
C ALA A 26 -17.76 -9.77 -7.19
N GLY A 27 -16.59 -10.22 -6.73
CA GLY A 27 -16.03 -11.54 -7.05
C GLY A 27 -15.26 -11.63 -8.37
N ASN A 28 -15.19 -10.56 -9.17
CA ASN A 28 -14.45 -10.54 -10.43
C ASN A 28 -13.12 -9.82 -10.27
N VAL A 29 -12.02 -10.45 -10.70
CA VAL A 29 -10.71 -9.79 -10.84
C VAL A 29 -10.80 -8.79 -12.00
N LEU A 30 -10.74 -7.51 -11.68
CA LEU A 30 -10.75 -6.40 -12.64
C LEU A 30 -9.35 -6.17 -13.24
N ALA A 31 -8.31 -6.30 -12.44
CA ALA A 31 -6.92 -6.11 -12.84
C ALA A 31 -5.96 -6.88 -11.93
N THR A 32 -4.81 -7.29 -12.46
CA THR A 32 -3.71 -7.88 -11.69
C THR A 32 -2.46 -7.05 -11.91
N HIS A 33 -1.85 -6.58 -10.84
CA HIS A 33 -0.68 -5.71 -10.84
C HIS A 33 0.52 -6.44 -10.24
N SER A 34 1.63 -6.55 -10.99
CA SER A 34 2.88 -7.06 -10.42
C SER A 34 3.58 -5.97 -9.62
N LEU A 35 3.67 -6.15 -8.30
CA LEU A 35 4.33 -5.18 -7.43
C LEU A 35 5.83 -5.09 -7.73
N ASN A 36 6.46 -6.21 -8.13
CA ASN A 36 7.85 -6.23 -8.53
C ASN A 36 8.10 -5.40 -9.79
N GLY A 37 7.21 -5.50 -10.77
CA GLY A 37 7.28 -4.69 -11.99
C GLY A 37 7.13 -3.21 -11.68
N ILE A 38 6.13 -2.83 -10.88
CA ILE A 38 5.87 -1.44 -10.50
C ILE A 38 7.06 -0.83 -9.74
N LEU A 39 7.62 -1.56 -8.79
CA LEU A 39 8.77 -1.12 -7.99
C LEU A 39 10.08 -1.07 -8.81
N SER A 40 10.19 -1.88 -9.87
CA SER A 40 11.35 -1.90 -10.77
C SER A 40 11.30 -0.79 -11.82
N GLU A 41 10.13 -0.55 -12.43
CA GLU A 41 9.94 0.38 -13.55
C GLU A 41 9.84 1.84 -13.09
N GLY A 42 9.32 2.09 -11.89
CA GLY A 42 9.00 3.44 -11.45
C GLY A 42 10.17 4.27 -10.93
N GLY A 43 11.32 3.66 -10.58
CA GLY A 43 12.37 4.33 -9.77
C GLY A 43 11.88 4.84 -8.40
N ARG A 44 10.61 4.59 -8.08
CA ARG A 44 9.89 4.97 -6.87
C ARG A 44 10.10 3.83 -5.89
N GLY A 45 11.11 4.02 -5.05
CA GLY A 45 11.64 2.98 -4.19
C GLY A 45 10.63 2.39 -3.21
N CYS A 46 10.89 1.15 -2.81
CA CYS A 46 10.45 0.46 -1.59
C CYS A 46 8.95 0.42 -1.21
N ALA A 47 8.08 1.15 -1.91
CA ALA A 47 6.67 1.31 -1.59
C ALA A 47 5.81 1.61 -2.82
N VAL A 48 4.59 1.08 -2.82
CA VAL A 48 3.58 1.22 -3.88
C VAL A 48 2.37 1.92 -3.29
N THR A 49 1.89 2.97 -3.93
CA THR A 49 0.71 3.75 -3.50
C THR A 49 -0.49 3.46 -4.39
N PHE A 50 -1.66 3.35 -3.77
CA PHE A 50 -2.92 2.98 -4.41
C PHE A 50 -3.94 4.11 -4.26
N GLY A 51 -4.70 4.38 -5.30
CA GLY A 51 -5.78 5.34 -5.21
C GLY A 51 -6.59 5.47 -6.47
N ARG A 52 -7.69 6.23 -6.36
CA ARG A 52 -8.63 6.42 -7.46
C ARG A 52 -8.05 7.36 -8.52
N ILE A 53 -8.35 7.07 -9.78
CA ILE A 53 -8.14 7.98 -10.90
C ILE A 53 -8.83 9.31 -10.60
N GLY A 54 -8.00 10.30 -10.27
CA GLY A 54 -8.41 11.68 -10.05
C GLY A 54 -7.88 12.57 -11.17
N ASP A 55 -7.80 13.88 -10.89
CA ASP A 55 -7.23 14.87 -11.82
C ASP A 55 -5.75 14.61 -12.18
N ASP A 56 -5.02 13.86 -11.35
CA ASP A 56 -3.60 13.58 -11.57
C ASP A 56 -3.28 12.09 -11.28
N PRO A 57 -3.11 11.25 -12.33
CA PRO A 57 -2.77 9.85 -12.19
C PRO A 57 -1.30 9.61 -11.79
N SER A 58 -0.43 10.63 -11.81
CA SER A 58 0.99 10.50 -11.43
C SER A 58 1.21 10.48 -9.90
N LEU A 59 0.14 10.70 -9.13
CA LEU A 59 0.13 10.72 -7.68
C LEU A 59 0.17 9.33 -7.03
N VAL A 60 -0.25 8.29 -7.75
CA VAL A 60 -0.30 6.91 -7.24
C VAL A 60 0.31 5.96 -8.27
N ASP A 61 0.85 4.85 -7.80
CA ASP A 61 1.51 3.85 -8.66
C ASP A 61 0.48 2.87 -9.24
N VAL A 62 -0.60 2.61 -8.48
CA VAL A 62 -1.73 1.80 -8.93
C VAL A 62 -3.00 2.64 -8.86
N VAL A 63 -3.57 2.84 -10.03
CA VAL A 63 -4.76 3.66 -10.25
C VAL A 63 -5.98 2.74 -10.37
N THR A 64 -6.94 2.88 -9.46
CA THR A 64 -8.25 2.21 -9.55
C THR A 64 -9.32 3.16 -10.08
N ALA A 65 -10.31 2.67 -10.81
CA ALA A 65 -11.46 3.46 -11.26
C ALA A 65 -12.60 3.52 -10.22
N HIS A 66 -12.45 2.86 -9.07
CA HIS A 66 -13.56 2.63 -8.15
C HIS A 66 -13.89 3.85 -7.28
N GLU A 67 -15.13 4.34 -7.32
CA GLU A 67 -15.58 5.54 -6.59
C GLU A 67 -15.36 5.49 -5.06
N SER A 68 -15.43 4.29 -4.47
CA SER A 68 -15.19 4.12 -3.04
C SER A 68 -13.71 4.28 -2.66
N CYS A 69 -12.80 4.33 -3.64
CA CYS A 69 -11.40 4.62 -3.36
C CYS A 69 -11.15 6.13 -3.33
N SER A 70 -10.39 6.56 -2.32
CA SER A 70 -9.85 7.91 -2.27
C SER A 70 -8.74 8.09 -3.31
N ARG A 71 -8.50 9.33 -3.74
CA ARG A 71 -7.45 9.68 -4.73
C ARG A 71 -6.08 9.15 -4.34
N ILE A 72 -5.78 9.20 -3.04
CA ILE A 72 -4.66 8.52 -2.39
C ILE A 72 -5.28 7.72 -1.25
N HIS A 73 -5.40 6.42 -1.41
CA HIS A 73 -6.16 5.55 -0.49
C HIS A 73 -5.24 4.90 0.53
N ALA A 74 -4.25 4.15 0.03
CA ALA A 74 -3.37 3.34 0.85
C ALA A 74 -2.00 3.20 0.20
N ARG A 75 -1.05 2.65 0.95
CA ARG A 75 0.30 2.32 0.48
C ARG A 75 0.74 0.98 1.03
N ILE A 76 1.40 0.20 0.20
CA ILE A 76 2.12 -1.03 0.58
C ILE A 76 3.60 -0.71 0.57
N ALA A 77 4.31 -1.12 1.61
CA ALA A 77 5.77 -1.07 1.67
C ALA A 77 6.32 -2.40 2.16
N PHE A 78 7.54 -2.75 1.75
CA PHE A 78 8.16 -4.02 2.14
C PHE A 78 9.24 -3.80 3.18
N ASP A 79 9.31 -4.68 4.17
CA ASP A 79 10.41 -4.67 5.13
C ASP A 79 11.63 -5.45 4.63
N SER A 80 12.74 -5.39 5.38
CA SER A 80 13.98 -6.10 5.05
C SER A 80 13.84 -7.63 4.99
N SER A 81 12.75 -8.17 5.54
CA SER A 81 12.41 -9.59 5.46
C SER A 81 11.57 -9.91 4.21
N GLY A 82 11.24 -8.93 3.38
CA GLY A 82 10.38 -9.08 2.20
C GLY A 82 8.90 -9.16 2.54
N SER A 83 8.49 -8.81 3.77
CA SER A 83 7.08 -8.85 4.18
C SER A 83 6.35 -7.56 3.75
N PRO A 84 5.14 -7.65 3.15
CA PRO A 84 4.34 -6.49 2.80
C PRO A 84 3.63 -5.89 4.02
N TRP A 85 3.61 -4.57 4.08
CA TRP A 85 2.94 -3.79 5.11
C TRP A 85 1.99 -2.78 4.46
N LEU A 86 0.70 -2.91 4.76
CA LEU A 86 -0.34 -2.01 4.27
C LEU A 86 -0.60 -0.87 5.26
N ARG A 87 -0.64 0.36 4.74
CA ARG A 87 -0.95 1.58 5.48
C ARG A 87 -2.09 2.32 4.80
N ASP A 88 -3.09 2.68 5.59
CA ASP A 88 -4.12 3.63 5.19
C ASP A 88 -3.55 5.05 5.18
N LEU A 89 -3.85 5.84 4.13
CA LEU A 89 -3.36 7.21 3.97
C LEU A 89 -4.43 8.27 4.28
N GLY A 90 -5.43 7.93 5.09
CA GLY A 90 -6.57 8.78 5.38
C GLY A 90 -7.69 8.59 4.37
N SER A 91 -7.94 7.33 3.96
CA SER A 91 -9.00 7.05 3.02
C SER A 91 -10.38 7.33 3.64
N GLY A 92 -11.30 7.85 2.83
CA GLY A 92 -12.64 8.20 3.30
C GLY A 92 -13.45 6.99 3.78
N ASN A 93 -13.30 5.85 3.10
CA ASN A 93 -14.01 4.60 3.43
C ASN A 93 -13.22 3.68 4.38
N GLY A 94 -11.93 3.98 4.61
CA GLY A 94 -11.01 3.14 5.38
C GLY A 94 -10.46 1.96 4.57
N THR A 95 -9.27 1.52 4.96
CA THR A 95 -8.61 0.31 4.43
C THR A 95 -8.87 -0.89 5.34
N PHE A 96 -9.02 -2.09 4.75
CA PHE A 96 -9.26 -3.34 5.46
C PHE A 96 -8.19 -4.38 5.10
N VAL A 97 -7.76 -5.17 6.08
CA VAL A 97 -6.84 -6.31 5.91
C VAL A 97 -7.46 -7.51 6.60
N ASN A 98 -7.64 -8.63 5.89
CA ASN A 98 -8.28 -9.84 6.42
C ASN A 98 -9.60 -9.53 7.14
N GLU A 99 -10.49 -8.79 6.44
CA GLU A 99 -11.81 -8.35 6.94
C GLU A 99 -11.76 -7.39 8.14
N LYS A 100 -10.57 -7.03 8.63
CA LYS A 100 -10.37 -6.12 9.74
C LYS A 100 -9.99 -4.73 9.25
N ARG A 101 -10.78 -3.72 9.64
CA ARG A 101 -10.48 -2.33 9.34
C ARG A 101 -9.18 -1.90 10.03
N LEU A 102 -8.28 -1.28 9.26
CA LEU A 102 -7.08 -0.65 9.78
C LEU A 102 -7.44 0.63 10.54
N PRO A 103 -6.68 0.99 11.59
CA PRO A 103 -6.81 2.32 12.15
C PRO A 103 -6.48 3.38 11.08
N PRO A 104 -7.14 4.55 11.12
CA PRO A 104 -6.79 5.66 10.23
C PRO A 104 -5.31 6.02 10.43
N GLU A 105 -4.59 6.23 9.33
CA GLU A 105 -3.15 6.49 9.30
C GLU A 105 -2.24 5.38 9.87
N ALA A 106 -2.73 4.12 9.96
CA ALA A 106 -2.01 2.98 10.53
C ALA A 106 -0.54 2.87 10.05
N CYS A 107 0.40 3.12 10.95
CA CYS A 107 1.81 2.83 10.74
C CYS A 107 2.05 1.31 10.84
N GLY A 108 2.45 0.65 9.76
CA GLY A 108 3.51 -0.37 9.90
C GLY A 108 4.83 0.33 9.59
N LYS A 109 6.00 0.04 10.18
CA LYS A 109 6.40 -0.67 11.39
C LYS A 109 7.19 0.34 12.25
N GLU A 110 6.71 0.74 13.43
CA GLU A 110 7.54 1.44 14.43
C GLU A 110 8.23 0.39 15.29
N MET A 111 9.50 0.12 15.01
CA MET A 111 10.39 -0.55 15.96
C MET A 111 11.55 0.40 16.24
N GLU A 112 11.40 1.22 17.28
CA GLU A 112 12.24 1.17 18.49
C GLU A 112 11.69 2.16 19.54
N GLY A 113 11.46 1.64 20.76
CA GLY A 113 11.29 2.46 21.97
C GLY A 113 9.86 2.69 22.47
N ASN A 114 9.46 1.92 23.48
CA ASN A 114 8.38 2.19 24.45
C ASN A 114 6.93 2.38 23.94
N ALA A 115 6.14 1.32 24.17
CA ALA A 115 4.73 1.34 24.59
C ALA A 115 3.77 2.39 23.95
N ALA A 116 2.97 1.96 22.97
CA ALA A 116 1.51 1.77 23.12
C ALA A 116 0.79 1.72 21.75
N ASN A 117 0.35 0.53 21.36
CA ASN A 117 -0.93 0.30 20.69
C ASN A 117 -1.27 1.06 19.38
N GLN A 118 -0.43 0.98 18.35
CA GLN A 118 -0.88 1.26 16.98
C GLN A 118 -0.51 0.10 16.05
N LYS A 119 -1.49 -0.77 15.82
CA LYS A 119 -1.33 -2.03 15.11
C LYS A 119 -1.60 -1.80 13.62
N GLY A 120 -0.54 -1.65 12.82
CA GLY A 120 -0.64 -1.87 11.38
C GLY A 120 -1.10 -3.30 11.10
N GLY A 121 -1.90 -3.50 10.06
CA GLY A 121 -2.34 -4.83 9.67
C GLY A 121 -1.24 -5.52 8.88
N ARG A 122 -0.76 -6.66 9.39
CA ARG A 122 0.01 -7.61 8.58
C ARG A 122 -1.00 -8.34 7.69
N GLY A 123 -0.92 -8.12 6.38
CA GLY A 123 -1.61 -8.96 5.40
C GLY A 123 -0.88 -10.31 5.33
N VAL A 124 -1.66 -11.38 5.35
CA VAL A 124 -1.17 -12.74 5.09
C VAL A 124 -1.38 -13.05 3.62
#